data_AF-A0A947DRF6-F1
#
_entry.id   AF-A0A947DRF6-F1
#
_cell.length_a   1.000
_cell.length_b   1.000
_cell.length_c   1.000
_cell.angle_alpha   90.00
_cell.angle_beta   90.00
_cell.angle_gamma   90.00
#
_symmetry.space_group_name_H-M   'P 1'
#
loop_
_entity.id
_entity.type
_entity.pdbx_description
1 polymer ?
#
loop_
_entity_poly.entity_id
_entity_poly.type
_entity_poly.pdbx_seq_one_letter_code
_entity_poly.pdbx_strand_id
1 'polypeptide(L)'
;MSDGMHGPAADPWKMPLEEINVADPELFRTDSHWAYFERLRKEDPVHYYAGGTAESGDEIGPYWSITKYNDIMAVDTNHQAFSSDAHRGGITLRNFDEDFVLPMFIAMDPPKHDAQRKV
;
A
#
# COMPACT_ATOMS: atom_id res chain seq x y z
N MET A 1 29.69 6.97 0.08
CA MET A 1 28.72 7.99 0.52
C MET A 1 28.13 8.58 -0.75
N SER A 2 27.04 8.01 -1.24
CA SER A 2 26.33 8.54 -2.41
C SER A 2 25.33 9.58 -1.92
N ASP A 3 25.61 10.82 -2.29
CA ASP A 3 24.79 12.00 -2.07
C ASP A 3 23.44 11.88 -2.81
N GLY A 4 22.43 12.59 -2.30
CA GLY A 4 20.99 12.34 -2.48
C GLY A 4 20.45 12.09 -3.89
N MET A 5 19.64 11.03 -4.00
CA MET A 5 18.75 10.76 -5.15
C MET A 5 17.31 11.24 -4.94
N HIS A 6 17.02 12.08 -3.94
CA HIS A 6 15.66 12.58 -3.72
C HIS A 6 15.72 14.07 -3.39
N GLY A 7 15.28 14.90 -4.34
CA GLY A 7 15.03 16.32 -4.10
C GLY A 7 13.95 16.53 -3.03
N PRO A 8 13.64 17.77 -2.63
CA PRO A 8 12.51 18.02 -1.73
C PRO A 8 11.24 17.39 -2.31
N ALA A 9 10.47 16.68 -1.47
CA ALA A 9 9.21 16.06 -1.87
C ALA A 9 8.34 17.08 -2.63
N ALA A 10 7.80 16.68 -3.77
CA ALA A 10 6.96 17.55 -4.59
C ALA A 10 5.76 18.07 -3.76
N ASP A 11 5.25 19.25 -4.09
CA ASP A 11 4.05 19.77 -3.43
C ASP A 11 2.85 18.92 -3.87
N PRO A 12 2.25 18.11 -2.98
CA PRO A 12 1.18 17.20 -3.36
C PRO A 12 -0.06 17.93 -3.84
N TRP A 13 -0.23 19.24 -3.60
CA TRP A 13 -1.38 20.01 -4.07
C TRP A 13 -1.22 20.58 -5.49
N LYS A 14 -0.03 20.44 -6.08
CA LYS A 14 0.28 20.96 -7.42
C LYS A 14 0.55 19.89 -8.47
N MET A 15 0.85 18.67 -8.06
CA MET A 15 1.07 17.56 -8.99
C MET A 15 -0.25 16.96 -9.53
N PRO A 16 -0.24 16.24 -10.66
CA PRO A 16 -1.38 15.43 -11.09
C PRO A 16 -1.75 14.37 -10.03
N LEU A 17 -3.03 14.02 -9.90
CA LEU A 17 -3.46 13.05 -8.88
C LEU A 17 -2.88 11.66 -9.20
N GLU A 18 -2.89 11.28 -10.47
CA GLU A 18 -2.39 10.01 -11.00
C GLU A 18 -0.89 9.75 -10.74
N GLU A 19 -0.12 10.80 -10.42
CA GLU A 19 1.31 10.70 -10.09
C GLU A 19 1.55 10.51 -8.59
N ILE A 20 0.53 10.60 -7.74
CA ILE A 20 0.68 10.49 -6.28
C ILE A 20 1.03 9.06 -5.90
N ASN A 21 2.29 8.84 -5.53
CA ASN A 21 2.76 7.60 -4.94
C ASN A 21 2.95 7.77 -3.43
N VAL A 22 1.95 7.39 -2.63
CA VAL A 22 2.05 7.44 -1.15
C VAL A 22 2.90 6.31 -0.56
N ALA A 23 3.34 5.35 -1.37
CA ALA A 23 4.22 4.26 -0.96
C ALA A 23 5.72 4.62 -1.08
N ASP A 24 6.06 5.81 -1.56
CA ASP A 24 7.44 6.31 -1.57
C ASP A 24 8.00 6.37 -0.13
N PRO A 25 9.05 5.57 0.19
CA PRO A 25 9.64 5.54 1.52
C PRO A 25 10.16 6.90 2.01
N GLU A 26 10.54 7.81 1.11
CA GLU A 26 11.05 9.13 1.47
C GLU A 26 9.98 10.00 2.14
N LEU A 27 8.70 9.81 1.79
CA LEU A 27 7.58 10.52 2.42
C LEU A 27 7.43 10.15 3.90
N PHE A 28 7.78 8.90 4.26
CA PHE A 28 7.82 8.44 5.65
C PHE A 28 9.12 8.86 6.33
N ARG A 29 10.27 8.74 5.66
CA ARG A 29 11.57 9.18 6.20
C ARG A 29 11.58 10.66 6.59
N THR A 30 10.85 11.48 5.83
CA THR A 30 10.77 12.94 6.03
C THR A 30 9.49 13.41 6.73
N ASP A 31 8.61 12.49 7.13
CA ASP A 31 7.29 12.79 7.74
C ASP A 31 6.42 13.75 6.90
N SER A 32 6.59 13.72 5.56
CA SER A 32 5.88 14.61 4.62
C SER A 32 4.62 13.98 4.02
N HIS A 33 4.34 12.71 4.31
CA HIS A 33 3.20 11.94 3.81
C HIS A 33 1.82 12.54 4.17
N TRP A 34 1.71 13.31 5.26
CA TRP A 34 0.42 13.84 5.74
C TRP A 34 -0.34 14.68 4.71
N ALA A 35 0.37 15.55 3.98
CA ALA A 35 -0.25 16.42 2.97
C ALA A 35 -0.76 15.64 1.75
N TYR A 36 -0.07 14.54 1.39
CA TYR A 36 -0.51 13.64 0.33
C TYR A 36 -1.81 12.94 0.71
N PHE A 37 -1.86 12.34 1.91
CA PHE A 37 -3.08 11.70 2.39
C PHE A 37 -4.23 12.69 2.62
N GLU A 38 -3.94 13.94 3.01
CA GLU A 38 -4.96 14.98 3.09
C GLU A 38 -5.62 15.25 1.74
N ARG A 39 -4.81 15.41 0.69
CA ARG A 39 -5.32 15.62 -0.66
C ARG A 39 -6.11 14.42 -1.17
N LEU A 40 -5.58 13.21 -1.05
CA LEU A 40 -6.28 12.00 -1.49
C LEU A 40 -7.64 11.86 -0.78
N ARG A 41 -7.71 12.05 0.55
CA ARG A 41 -9.00 12.01 1.26
C ARG A 41 -10.01 13.03 0.74
N LYS A 42 -9.55 14.18 0.24
CA LYS A 42 -10.39 15.27 -0.25
C LYS A 42 -10.82 15.08 -1.70
N GLU A 43 -9.91 14.66 -2.57
CA GLU A 43 -10.08 14.70 -4.03
C GLU A 43 -10.27 13.32 -4.65
N ASP A 44 -9.57 12.29 -4.15
CA ASP A 44 -9.57 10.93 -4.71
C ASP A 44 -9.34 9.88 -3.61
N PRO A 45 -10.37 9.54 -2.80
CA PRO A 45 -10.17 8.77 -1.58
C PRO A 45 -9.92 7.27 -1.80
N VAL A 46 -10.25 6.77 -3.00
CA VAL A 46 -9.99 5.42 -3.50
C VAL A 46 -9.10 5.60 -4.74
N HIS A 47 -7.83 5.85 -4.49
CA HIS A 47 -6.89 6.32 -5.50
C HIS A 47 -6.14 5.16 -6.14
N TYR A 48 -6.13 5.10 -7.47
CA TYR A 48 -5.32 4.15 -8.22
C TYR A 48 -4.00 4.78 -8.65
N TYR A 49 -2.90 4.21 -8.16
CA TYR A 49 -1.57 4.50 -8.66
C TYR A 49 -1.18 3.39 -9.65
N ALA A 50 -0.81 3.77 -10.88
CA ALA A 50 -0.55 2.81 -11.95
C ALA A 50 0.85 2.15 -11.88
N GLY A 51 1.69 2.57 -10.93
CA GLY A 51 3.11 2.21 -10.89
C GLY A 51 3.97 3.19 -11.69
N GLY A 52 5.20 3.40 -11.21
CA GLY A 52 6.27 4.08 -11.92
C GLY A 52 6.90 3.20 -13.00
N THR A 53 7.91 3.73 -13.68
CA THR A 53 8.69 2.96 -14.66
C THR A 53 9.76 2.13 -13.94
N ALA A 54 10.28 1.09 -14.59
CA ALA A 54 11.46 0.38 -14.06
C ALA A 54 12.66 1.33 -13.82
N GLU A 55 12.71 2.46 -14.54
CA GLU A 55 13.74 3.50 -14.38
C GLU A 55 13.52 4.37 -13.14
N SER A 56 12.29 4.48 -12.63
CA SER A 56 11.99 5.23 -11.40
C SER A 56 12.29 4.43 -10.12
N GLY A 57 12.78 3.19 -10.25
CA GLY A 57 13.06 2.32 -9.10
C GLY A 57 11.80 1.87 -8.36
N ASP A 58 10.64 1.90 -9.01
CA ASP A 58 9.39 1.43 -8.40
C ASP A 58 9.34 -0.10 -8.42
N GLU A 59 9.41 -0.69 -7.24
CA GLU A 59 9.37 -2.14 -7.02
C GLU A 59 7.98 -2.64 -6.61
N ILE A 60 7.00 -1.75 -6.40
CA ILE A 60 5.67 -2.10 -5.86
C ILE A 60 4.69 -2.36 -6.99
N GLY A 61 4.77 -1.56 -8.07
CA GLY A 61 3.82 -1.63 -9.18
C GLY A 61 2.46 -1.00 -8.84
N PRO A 62 1.39 -1.31 -9.61
CA PRO A 62 0.10 -0.66 -9.42
C PRO A 62 -0.60 -1.08 -8.13
N TYR A 63 -1.25 -0.12 -7.45
CA TYR A 63 -2.03 -0.40 -6.25
C TYR A 63 -3.15 0.64 -6.03
N TRP A 64 -4.08 0.29 -5.14
CA TRP A 64 -5.14 1.19 -4.68
C TRP A 64 -4.84 1.71 -3.27
N SER A 65 -4.88 3.02 -3.08
CA SER A 65 -4.85 3.67 -1.77
C SER A 65 -6.27 3.91 -1.27
N ILE A 66 -6.65 3.28 -0.16
CA ILE A 66 -7.93 3.49 0.51
C ILE A 66 -7.69 4.42 1.71
N THR A 67 -8.15 5.67 1.63
CA THR A 67 -7.65 6.74 2.53
C THR A 67 -8.67 7.24 3.56
N LYS A 68 -9.95 6.83 3.44
CA LYS A 68 -11.01 7.19 4.38
C LYS A 68 -11.32 6.04 5.34
N TYR A 69 -11.62 6.41 6.58
CA TYR A 69 -11.93 5.45 7.65
C TYR A 69 -13.02 4.45 7.28
N ASN A 70 -14.17 4.91 6.79
CA ASN A 70 -15.28 4.02 6.46
C ASN A 70 -14.95 3.05 5.31
N ASP A 71 -14.15 3.50 4.35
CA ASP A 71 -13.75 2.67 3.21
C ASP A 71 -12.72 1.62 3.63
N ILE A 72 -11.79 1.99 4.52
CA ILE A 72 -10.86 1.04 5.16
C ILE A 72 -11.64 -0.03 5.93
N MET A 73 -12.63 0.37 6.75
CA MET A 73 -13.48 -0.58 7.48
C MET A 73 -14.28 -1.49 6.54
N ALA A 74 -14.77 -0.97 5.41
CA ALA A 74 -15.48 -1.77 4.42
C ALA A 74 -14.59 -2.83 3.76
N VAL A 75 -13.31 -2.51 3.53
CA VAL A 75 -12.31 -3.46 3.01
C VAL A 75 -11.95 -4.50 4.07
N ASP A 76 -11.56 -4.05 5.26
CA ASP A 76 -11.07 -4.91 6.36
C ASP A 76 -12.12 -5.92 6.84
N THR A 77 -13.41 -5.52 6.83
CA THR A 77 -14.50 -6.43 7.23
C THR A 77 -14.99 -7.34 6.11
N ASN A 78 -14.62 -7.09 4.84
CA ASN A 78 -15.00 -7.89 3.68
C ASN A 78 -13.85 -8.77 3.19
N HIS A 79 -13.31 -9.57 4.12
CA HIS A 79 -12.20 -10.49 3.87
C HIS A 79 -12.47 -11.56 2.79
N GLN A 80 -13.73 -11.77 2.39
CA GLN A 80 -14.07 -12.66 1.27
C GLN A 80 -13.74 -12.04 -0.09
N ALA A 81 -13.93 -10.72 -0.22
CA ALA A 81 -13.57 -9.99 -1.43
C ALA A 81 -12.10 -9.52 -1.41
N PHE A 82 -11.58 -9.19 -0.22
CA PHE A 82 -10.22 -8.71 0.00
C PHE A 82 -9.43 -9.73 0.83
N SER A 83 -8.80 -10.65 0.13
CA SER A 83 -8.04 -11.77 0.71
C SER A 83 -6.75 -11.31 1.36
N SER A 84 -6.37 -11.97 2.45
CA SER A 84 -5.05 -11.84 3.10
C SER A 84 -4.11 -13.00 2.79
N ASP A 85 -4.53 -14.00 2.00
CA ASP A 85 -3.73 -15.18 1.68
C ASP A 85 -2.37 -14.81 1.08
N ALA A 86 -1.29 -15.31 1.68
CA ALA A 86 0.08 -15.16 1.22
C ALA A 86 0.28 -15.60 -0.25
N HIS A 87 -0.46 -16.61 -0.73
CA HIS A 87 -0.39 -17.08 -2.13
C HIS A 87 -1.11 -16.16 -3.11
N ARG A 88 -1.77 -15.10 -2.61
CA ARG A 88 -2.44 -14.06 -3.40
C ARG A 88 -1.75 -12.70 -3.30
N GLY A 89 -0.54 -12.66 -2.73
CA GLY A 89 0.25 -11.45 -2.53
C GLY A 89 0.47 -11.09 -1.06
N GLY A 90 -0.32 -11.67 -0.14
CA GLY A 90 -0.17 -11.45 1.29
C GLY A 90 -0.75 -10.12 1.79
N ILE A 91 -0.11 -9.54 2.80
CA ILE A 91 -0.68 -8.44 3.60
C ILE A 91 0.18 -7.16 3.61
N THR A 92 1.19 -7.08 2.74
CA THR A 92 1.98 -5.86 2.54
C THR A 92 1.86 -5.40 1.09
N LEU A 93 2.30 -4.17 0.77
CA LEU A 93 2.31 -3.70 -0.62
C LEU A 93 3.24 -4.51 -1.52
N ARG A 94 4.29 -5.14 -0.96
CA ARG A 94 5.16 -6.04 -1.69
C ARG A 94 4.62 -7.45 -1.60
N ASN A 95 4.48 -8.09 -2.76
CA ASN A 95 4.10 -9.49 -2.82
C ASN A 95 5.14 -10.36 -2.11
N PHE A 96 4.66 -11.43 -1.48
CA PHE A 96 5.56 -12.45 -0.96
C PHE A 96 6.21 -13.22 -2.11
N ASP A 97 7.43 -13.68 -1.88
CA ASP A 97 8.09 -14.63 -2.77
C ASP A 97 7.33 -15.96 -2.69
N GLU A 98 6.85 -16.45 -3.83
CA GLU A 98 6.09 -17.71 -3.92
C GLU A 98 6.91 -18.90 -3.44
N ASP A 99 8.24 -18.84 -3.58
CA ASP A 99 9.17 -19.89 -3.12
C ASP A 99 9.45 -19.80 -1.60
N PHE A 100 9.03 -18.70 -0.95
CA PHE A 100 9.31 -18.42 0.47
C PHE A 100 8.08 -17.91 1.24
N VAL A 101 6.97 -18.64 1.15
CA VAL A 101 5.76 -18.36 1.96
C VAL A 101 5.89 -18.97 3.37
N LEU A 102 6.17 -18.12 4.36
CA LEU A 102 6.16 -18.54 5.77
C LEU A 102 4.73 -18.66 6.32
N PRO A 103 4.39 -19.72 7.07
CA PRO A 103 3.05 -19.89 7.62
C PRO A 103 2.80 -18.89 8.77
N MET A 104 1.99 -17.87 8.51
CA MET A 104 1.57 -16.87 9.47
C MET A 104 0.05 -16.70 9.41
N PHE A 105 -0.67 -16.85 10.53
CA PHE A 105 -2.14 -16.83 10.50
C PHE A 105 -2.72 -15.52 9.93
N ILE A 106 -2.02 -14.39 10.10
CA ILE A 106 -2.44 -13.08 9.57
C ILE A 106 -2.48 -13.03 8.04
N ALA A 107 -1.67 -13.85 7.37
CA ALA A 107 -1.60 -13.94 5.91
C ALA A 107 -2.34 -15.20 5.39
N MET A 108 -3.51 -15.49 5.98
CA MET A 108 -4.38 -16.60 5.61
C MET A 108 -5.83 -16.14 5.63
N ASP A 109 -6.63 -16.73 4.73
CA ASP A 109 -8.08 -16.60 4.79
C ASP A 109 -8.71 -17.73 5.64
N PRO A 110 -9.96 -17.56 6.11
CA PRO A 110 -10.74 -18.64 6.67
C PRO A 110 -10.87 -19.84 5.72
N PRO A 111 -10.95 -21.08 6.24
CA PRO A 111 -11.13 -21.43 7.66
C PRO A 111 -9.83 -21.58 8.47
N LYS A 112 -8.66 -21.59 7.81
CA LYS A 112 -7.39 -21.88 8.49
C LYS A 112 -6.97 -20.75 9.44
N HIS A 113 -7.20 -19.50 9.05
CA HIS A 113 -7.03 -18.33 9.91
C HIS A 113 -7.78 -18.50 11.24
N ASP A 114 -9.08 -18.82 11.18
CA ASP A 114 -9.95 -18.89 12.37
C ASP A 114 -9.50 -19.97 13.34
N ALA A 115 -9.08 -21.12 12.81
CA ALA A 115 -8.57 -22.22 13.61
C ALA A 115 -7.29 -21.84 14.36
N GLN A 116 -6.36 -21.11 13.73
CA GLN A 116 -5.10 -20.69 14.35
C GLN A 116 -5.26 -19.50 15.31
N ARG A 117 -6.13 -18.54 15.00
CA ARG A 117 -6.39 -17.36 15.83
C ARG A 117 -7.08 -17.67 17.15
N LYS A 118 -7.82 -18.79 17.22
CA LYS A 118 -8.59 -19.20 18.39
C LYS A 118 -7.74 -19.81 19.52
N VAL A 119 -6.50 -20.23 19.22
CA VAL A 119 -5.59 -20.92 20.15
C VAL A 119 -4.78 -19.90 20.94
#